data_AF-A0A5J9W4X2-F1
#
_entry.id   AF-A0A5J9W4X2-F1
#
_cell.length_a   1.000
_cell.length_b   1.000
_cell.length_c   1.000
_cell.angle_alpha   90.00
_cell.angle_beta   90.00
_cell.angle_gamma   90.00
#
_symmetry.space_group_name_H-M   'P 1'
#
loop_
_entity.id
_entity.type
_entity.pdbx_description
1 polymer ?
#
loop_
_entity_poly.entity_id
_entity_poly.type
_entity_poly.pdbx_seq_one_letter_code
_entity_poly.pdbx_strand_id
1 'polypeptide(L)'
;MALTPGVCSVNDVHGLRKAPTFHQSLWGDFFLTYQPPTAPQREYMAERADVLKEQVRNMLKGANEIPKLLDLIITLQRLGLDTHYENEIDERLMFVYCSEYDDKDLNLVSLRFYLLRKNGYNVPSDVFLNFKDKEGNFVADDIKGLLSLYNAAYLRTSREKVLDEAIIFTRCHLEGALDSLESTLADEVSLALQTPLFRRVRILETRNYIPIYERGAARNETILEFAKLNFNLLQLLYCEELRNITQWWKQLNGQTNLSFIRDRIVEMHFWMTGACSEPKHTLSRVISTKMTAYITIVDDIMDTYSTSEEGLLLAEAIYRWEENAAELLPEYMKGFYVYFLKMLVRGNSKEIKWRDEHYTPETINEHLELSGTTVGAFQVAVSSFVGMGDIVTTEILDWLLTYPKLIKCFTAIARLCNDIKSTKREQTEEHYASTVQCYMLQHGTSMQEACEKIKELTEDSWKDMMKVYVTPTEQPKFVAQTVVDFARTADYIYKETDAFTFSHTIKDMIELLYIEPTWV
;
A
#
# COMPACT_ATOMS: atom_id res chain seq x y z
N MET A 1 -49.44 37.20 -38.81
CA MET A 1 -48.09 37.73 -39.00
C MET A 1 -47.57 38.14 -37.63
N ALA A 2 -46.78 37.27 -37.00
CA ALA A 2 -45.85 37.51 -35.89
C ALA A 2 -45.42 36.12 -35.39
N LEU A 3 -44.23 35.72 -35.83
CA LEU A 3 -43.57 34.46 -35.52
C LEU A 3 -42.98 34.55 -34.11
N THR A 4 -43.37 33.63 -33.23
CA THR A 4 -42.59 33.27 -32.05
C THR A 4 -41.51 32.25 -32.47
N PRO A 5 -40.24 32.43 -32.07
CA PRO A 5 -39.20 31.46 -32.38
C PRO A 5 -39.38 30.21 -31.53
N GLY A 6 -39.46 29.06 -32.21
CA GLY A 6 -39.59 27.76 -31.61
C GLY A 6 -38.37 27.41 -30.76
N VAL A 7 -38.65 26.88 -29.57
CA VAL A 7 -37.70 26.10 -28.78
C VAL A 7 -37.31 24.90 -29.66
N CYS A 8 -36.07 24.89 -30.16
CA CYS A 8 -35.48 23.68 -30.70
C CYS A 8 -35.47 22.64 -29.57
N SER A 9 -36.30 21.61 -29.71
CA SER A 9 -36.08 20.37 -28.98
C SER A 9 -34.68 19.88 -29.36
N VAL A 10 -33.81 19.79 -28.36
CA VAL A 10 -32.57 19.02 -28.49
C VAL A 10 -33.03 17.59 -28.68
N ASN A 11 -33.08 17.16 -29.94
CA ASN A 11 -33.32 15.78 -30.30
C ASN A 11 -32.21 14.94 -29.66
N ASP A 12 -32.63 13.84 -29.05
CA ASP A 12 -31.81 12.75 -28.56
C ASP A 12 -30.68 12.41 -29.55
N VAL A 13 -29.46 12.85 -29.21
CA VAL A 13 -28.25 12.13 -29.62
C VAL A 13 -27.94 11.16 -28.49
N HIS A 14 -28.85 10.21 -28.26
CA HIS A 14 -28.54 9.02 -27.49
C HIS A 14 -27.64 8.12 -28.35
N GLY A 15 -26.35 8.46 -28.40
CA GLY A 15 -25.33 7.42 -28.48
C GLY A 15 -25.61 6.46 -27.33
N LEU A 16 -25.72 5.16 -27.63
CA LEU A 16 -25.90 4.11 -26.64
C LEU A 16 -24.76 4.18 -25.62
N ARG A 17 -24.99 4.86 -24.49
CA ARG A 17 -24.05 4.90 -23.37
C ARG A 17 -23.76 3.47 -22.96
N LYS A 18 -22.49 3.07 -22.94
CA LYS A 18 -22.08 1.73 -22.53
C LYS A 18 -22.56 1.52 -21.09
N ALA A 19 -23.36 0.48 -20.86
CA ALA A 19 -23.79 0.17 -19.51
C ALA A 19 -22.54 -0.19 -18.66
N PRO A 20 -22.39 0.38 -17.46
CA PRO A 20 -21.26 0.08 -16.60
C PRO A 20 -21.24 -1.42 -16.27
N THR A 21 -20.07 -2.04 -16.35
CA THR A 21 -19.86 -3.49 -16.14
C THR A 21 -19.47 -3.81 -14.69
N PHE A 22 -19.43 -2.81 -13.82
CA PHE A 22 -18.97 -2.95 -12.45
C PHE A 22 -19.98 -3.71 -11.57
N HIS A 23 -19.47 -4.63 -10.75
CA HIS A 23 -20.31 -5.29 -9.75
C HIS A 23 -20.69 -4.31 -8.63
N GLN A 24 -21.87 -4.53 -8.05
CA GLN A 24 -22.37 -3.78 -6.89
C GLN A 24 -21.44 -3.92 -5.68
N SER A 25 -21.49 -2.94 -4.77
CA SER A 25 -20.77 -3.02 -3.49
C SER A 25 -21.09 -4.32 -2.76
N LEU A 26 -20.05 -4.97 -2.22
CA LEU A 26 -20.21 -6.18 -1.41
C LEU A 26 -20.82 -5.88 -0.03
N TRP A 27 -20.82 -4.61 0.37
CA TRP A 27 -21.11 -4.18 1.74
C TRP A 27 -22.39 -3.36 1.83
N GLY A 28 -22.75 -2.61 0.78
CA GLY A 28 -23.90 -1.72 0.78
C GLY A 28 -23.95 -0.83 2.04
N ASP A 29 -25.05 -0.93 2.78
CA ASP A 29 -25.27 -0.17 4.03
C ASP A 29 -24.76 -0.86 5.30
N PHE A 30 -24.06 -2.00 5.20
CA PHE A 30 -23.65 -2.83 6.36
C PHE A 30 -23.00 -2.03 7.48
N PHE A 31 -21.99 -1.21 7.17
CA PHE A 31 -21.25 -0.43 8.18
C PHE A 31 -22.02 0.75 8.78
N LEU A 32 -23.21 1.09 8.28
CA LEU A 32 -24.06 2.12 8.89
C LEU A 32 -24.73 1.63 10.18
N THR A 33 -25.06 0.34 10.22
CA THR A 33 -25.80 -0.29 11.34
C THR A 33 -24.97 -1.31 12.10
N TYR A 34 -23.82 -1.74 11.54
CA TYR A 34 -22.92 -2.68 12.19
C TYR A 34 -22.46 -2.18 13.57
N GLN A 35 -22.58 -3.06 14.56
CA GLN A 35 -22.09 -2.86 15.91
C GLN A 35 -21.02 -3.93 16.18
N PRO A 36 -19.74 -3.55 16.35
CA PRO A 36 -18.69 -4.51 16.62
C PRO A 36 -18.94 -5.25 17.95
N PRO A 37 -18.66 -6.57 18.03
CA PRO A 37 -18.96 -7.39 19.20
C PRO A 37 -18.19 -6.95 20.46
N THR A 38 -17.01 -6.36 20.29
CA THR A 38 -16.14 -5.91 21.38
C THR A 38 -16.40 -4.47 21.83
N ALA A 39 -17.34 -3.75 21.20
CA ALA A 39 -17.58 -2.33 21.52
C ALA A 39 -17.94 -2.06 23.00
N PRO A 40 -18.78 -2.87 23.68
CA PRO A 40 -19.06 -2.68 25.11
C PRO A 40 -17.86 -2.91 26.02
N GLN A 41 -16.80 -3.56 25.53
CA GLN A 41 -15.58 -3.88 26.28
C GLN A 41 -14.45 -2.89 26.01
N ARG A 42 -14.65 -1.85 25.18
CA ARG A 42 -13.61 -0.92 24.71
C ARG A 42 -12.78 -0.33 25.87
N GLU A 43 -13.44 0.14 26.93
CA GLU A 43 -12.76 0.76 28.08
C GLU A 43 -11.89 -0.26 28.84
N TYR A 44 -12.46 -1.42 29.18
CA TYR A 44 -11.73 -2.52 29.82
C TYR A 44 -10.51 -2.96 28.98
N MET A 45 -10.71 -3.10 27.66
CA MET A 45 -9.63 -3.50 26.76
C MET A 45 -8.51 -2.46 26.73
N ALA A 46 -8.85 -1.16 26.71
CA ALA A 46 -7.88 -0.07 26.74
C ALA A 46 -7.09 -0.06 28.06
N GLU A 47 -7.76 -0.15 29.21
CA GLU A 47 -7.12 -0.22 30.52
C GLU A 47 -6.20 -1.44 30.64
N ARG A 48 -6.66 -2.60 30.18
CA ARG A 48 -5.86 -3.84 30.20
C ARG A 48 -4.66 -3.73 29.26
N ALA A 49 -4.85 -3.17 28.07
CA ALA A 49 -3.78 -2.93 27.11
C ALA A 49 -2.70 -2.00 27.68
N ASP A 50 -3.07 -0.96 28.44
CA ASP A 50 -2.09 -0.06 29.08
C ASP A 50 -1.25 -0.78 30.15
N VAL A 51 -1.85 -1.67 30.94
CA VAL A 51 -1.09 -2.49 31.90
C VAL A 51 -0.09 -3.40 31.18
N LEU A 52 -0.54 -4.10 30.13
CA LEU A 52 0.31 -5.00 29.36
C LEU A 52 1.41 -4.26 28.60
N LYS A 53 1.13 -3.04 28.15
CA LYS A 53 2.10 -2.15 27.49
C LYS A 53 3.30 -1.86 28.39
N GLU A 54 3.08 -1.57 29.67
CA GLU A 54 4.18 -1.39 30.63
C GLU A 54 4.96 -2.70 30.90
N GLN A 55 4.26 -3.84 30.96
CA GLN A 55 4.92 -5.13 31.16
C GLN A 55 5.84 -5.48 29.99
N VAL A 56 5.37 -5.31 28.76
CA VAL A 56 6.16 -5.54 27.54
C VAL A 56 7.31 -4.53 27.42
N ARG A 57 7.11 -3.27 27.81
CA ARG A 57 8.21 -2.28 27.90
C ARG A 57 9.35 -2.77 28.80
N ASN A 58 9.02 -3.34 29.95
CA ASN A 58 10.02 -3.89 30.87
C ASN A 58 10.75 -5.10 30.27
N MET A 59 10.05 -5.97 29.53
CA MET A 59 10.68 -7.08 28.80
C MET A 59 11.68 -6.57 27.77
N LEU A 60 11.31 -5.54 26.99
CA LEU A 60 12.19 -4.94 25.98
C LEU A 60 13.43 -4.30 26.59
N LYS A 61 13.29 -3.56 27.70
CA LYS A 61 14.42 -2.95 28.42
C LYS A 61 15.34 -4.00 29.08
N GLY A 62 14.80 -5.13 29.51
CA GLY A 62 15.56 -6.21 30.15
C GLY A 62 16.28 -7.17 29.19
N ALA A 63 15.93 -7.19 27.91
CA ALA A 63 16.48 -8.11 26.93
C ALA A 63 17.89 -7.70 26.45
N ASN A 64 18.93 -8.35 27.00
CA ASN A 64 20.34 -8.02 26.70
C ASN A 64 21.03 -9.00 25.76
N GLU A 65 20.53 -10.22 25.62
CA GLU A 65 21.05 -11.20 24.66
C GLU A 65 20.58 -10.81 23.25
N ILE A 66 21.51 -10.52 22.34
CA ILE A 66 21.21 -10.01 21.00
C ILE A 66 20.20 -10.89 20.22
N PRO A 67 20.35 -12.23 20.16
CA PRO A 67 19.37 -13.06 19.46
C PRO A 67 17.95 -12.92 20.02
N LYS A 68 17.80 -12.95 21.35
CA LYS A 68 16.50 -12.81 22.03
C LYS A 68 15.92 -11.40 21.86
N LEU A 69 16.77 -10.38 21.87
CA LEU A 69 16.36 -8.99 21.66
C LEU A 69 15.84 -8.78 20.23
N LEU A 70 16.53 -9.33 19.24
CA LEU A 70 16.11 -9.26 17.84
C LEU A 70 14.81 -10.02 17.62
N ASP A 71 14.68 -11.24 18.17
CA ASP A 71 13.44 -12.03 18.14
C ASP A 71 12.27 -11.26 18.80
N LEU A 72 12.50 -10.62 19.95
CA LEU A 72 11.49 -9.79 20.60
C LEU A 72 11.07 -8.60 19.72
N ILE A 73 12.02 -7.87 19.15
CA ILE A 73 11.70 -6.70 18.30
C ILE A 73 10.91 -7.13 17.07
N ILE A 74 11.31 -8.20 16.37
CA ILE A 74 10.59 -8.65 15.17
C ILE A 74 9.19 -9.16 15.53
N THR A 75 9.03 -9.85 16.66
CA THR A 75 7.71 -10.27 17.17
C THR A 75 6.82 -9.06 17.44
N LEU A 76 7.31 -8.03 18.13
CA LEU A 76 6.52 -6.82 18.41
C LEU A 76 6.12 -6.08 17.12
N GLN A 77 7.01 -5.99 16.14
CA GLN A 77 6.70 -5.37 14.84
C GLN A 77 5.64 -6.14 14.05
N ARG A 78 5.74 -7.47 14.03
CA ARG A 78 4.78 -8.33 13.32
C ARG A 78 3.43 -8.44 14.03
N LEU A 79 3.37 -8.16 15.32
CA LEU A 79 2.13 -8.08 16.09
C LEU A 79 1.54 -6.67 16.14
N GLY A 80 2.13 -5.70 15.43
CA GLY A 80 1.65 -4.31 15.39
C GLY A 80 1.74 -3.59 16.73
N LEU A 81 2.71 -3.98 17.57
CA LEU A 81 2.94 -3.42 18.91
C LEU A 81 4.13 -2.46 18.95
N ASP A 82 4.96 -2.43 17.91
CA ASP A 82 6.20 -1.65 17.83
C ASP A 82 5.98 -0.14 17.94
N THR A 83 4.83 0.35 17.48
CA THR A 83 4.44 1.77 17.53
C THR A 83 4.31 2.32 18.96
N HIS A 84 4.15 1.44 19.96
CA HIS A 84 4.13 1.83 21.38
C HIS A 84 5.54 1.97 21.99
N TYR A 85 6.58 1.59 21.26
CA TYR A 85 7.96 1.46 21.75
C TYR A 85 9.00 2.02 20.77
N GLU A 86 8.63 3.00 19.92
CA GLU A 86 9.53 3.53 18.88
C GLU A 86 10.89 3.96 19.46
N ASN A 87 10.88 4.73 20.56
CA ASN A 87 12.10 5.19 21.23
C ASN A 87 12.92 4.04 21.82
N GLU A 88 12.28 3.12 22.56
CA GLU A 88 12.97 1.98 23.14
C GLU A 88 13.57 1.09 22.04
N ILE A 89 12.82 0.81 20.97
CA ILE A 89 13.31 0.01 19.84
C ILE A 89 14.50 0.70 19.17
N ASP A 90 14.45 2.01 18.94
CA ASP A 90 15.57 2.74 18.35
C ASP A 90 16.83 2.68 19.23
N GLU A 91 16.71 2.85 20.55
CA GLU A 91 17.80 2.68 21.52
C GLU A 91 18.37 1.25 21.49
N ARG A 92 17.49 0.24 21.49
CA ARG A 92 17.90 -1.18 21.45
C ARG A 92 18.57 -1.55 20.14
N LEU A 93 18.09 -1.03 19.01
CA LEU A 93 18.72 -1.26 17.70
C LEU A 93 20.09 -0.58 17.60
N MET A 94 20.26 0.60 18.21
CA MET A 94 21.58 1.23 18.30
C MET A 94 22.56 0.34 19.09
N PHE A 95 22.11 -0.22 20.22
CA PHE A 95 22.91 -1.20 20.97
C PHE A 95 23.31 -2.41 20.10
N VAL A 96 22.37 -2.99 19.35
CA VAL A 96 22.66 -4.10 18.43
C VAL A 96 23.63 -3.69 17.31
N TYR A 97 23.49 -2.47 16.79
CA TYR A 97 24.36 -1.95 15.73
C TYR A 97 25.82 -1.88 16.18
N CYS A 98 26.06 -1.45 17.42
CA CYS A 98 27.39 -1.29 18.00
C CYS A 98 27.98 -2.56 18.63
N SER A 99 27.20 -3.63 18.79
CA SER A 99 27.64 -4.85 19.47
C SER A 99 28.30 -5.86 18.54
N GLU A 100 29.22 -6.66 19.09
CA GLU A 100 29.71 -7.89 18.47
C GLU A 100 28.59 -8.94 18.41
N TYR A 101 28.66 -9.83 17.42
CA TYR A 101 27.69 -10.90 17.18
C TYR A 101 28.37 -12.09 16.53
N ASP A 102 27.74 -13.26 16.61
CA ASP A 102 28.19 -14.45 15.88
C ASP A 102 27.85 -14.29 14.39
N ASP A 103 28.89 -14.05 13.58
CA ASP A 103 28.77 -13.86 12.14
C ASP A 103 28.66 -15.18 11.36
N LYS A 104 28.63 -16.33 12.06
CA LYS A 104 28.46 -17.66 11.49
C LYS A 104 27.03 -18.21 11.61
N ASP A 105 26.18 -17.59 12.43
CA ASP A 105 24.76 -17.94 12.54
C ASP A 105 23.96 -17.19 11.47
N LEU A 106 23.51 -17.91 10.44
CA LEU A 106 22.77 -17.31 9.33
C LEU A 106 21.47 -16.63 9.77
N ASN A 107 20.75 -17.23 10.73
CA ASN A 107 19.51 -16.66 11.23
C ASN A 107 19.78 -15.35 11.97
N LEU A 108 20.78 -15.33 12.86
CA LEU A 108 21.18 -14.15 13.60
C LEU A 108 21.63 -13.01 12.67
N VAL A 109 22.54 -13.32 11.73
CA VAL A 109 23.05 -12.33 10.76
C VAL A 109 21.91 -11.76 9.93
N SER A 110 21.03 -12.61 9.41
CA SER A 110 19.92 -12.18 8.57
C SER A 110 18.90 -11.32 9.32
N LEU A 111 18.54 -11.70 10.54
CA LEU A 111 17.58 -10.95 11.36
C LEU A 111 18.17 -9.59 11.79
N ARG A 112 19.45 -9.57 12.18
CA ARG A 112 20.20 -8.35 12.48
C ARG A 112 20.23 -7.42 11.28
N PHE A 113 20.59 -7.94 10.10
CA PHE A 113 20.60 -7.18 8.84
C PHE A 113 19.21 -6.60 8.53
N TYR A 114 18.16 -7.43 8.61
CA TYR A 114 16.79 -7.03 8.32
C TYR A 114 16.34 -5.87 9.22
N LEU A 115 16.45 -6.05 10.54
CA LEU A 115 15.95 -5.08 11.52
C LEU A 115 16.75 -3.77 11.49
N LEU A 116 18.06 -3.82 11.34
CA LEU A 116 18.90 -2.63 11.24
C LEU A 116 18.63 -1.88 9.94
N ARG A 117 18.65 -2.55 8.78
CA ARG A 117 18.47 -1.88 7.49
C ARG A 117 17.05 -1.33 7.32
N LYS A 118 16.02 -2.07 7.76
CA LYS A 118 14.63 -1.56 7.84
C LYS A 118 14.53 -0.29 8.69
N ASN A 119 15.43 -0.08 9.65
CA ASN A 119 15.42 1.09 10.51
C ASN A 119 16.39 2.21 10.08
N GLY A 120 16.97 2.11 8.88
CA GLY A 120 17.82 3.15 8.30
C GLY A 120 19.31 3.01 8.65
N TYR A 121 19.71 1.94 9.33
CA TYR A 121 21.13 1.69 9.58
C TYR A 121 21.82 1.18 8.31
N ASN A 122 23.01 1.70 8.04
CA ASN A 122 23.83 1.26 6.93
C ASN A 122 24.55 -0.05 7.27
N VAL A 123 23.92 -1.18 6.91
CA VAL A 123 24.51 -2.52 7.06
C VAL A 123 24.93 -3.05 5.68
N PRO A 124 26.23 -3.30 5.43
CA PRO A 124 26.68 -3.88 4.16
C PRO A 124 26.14 -5.29 3.93
N SER A 125 25.77 -5.62 2.68
CA SER A 125 25.33 -6.97 2.32
C SER A 125 26.49 -7.98 2.17
N ASP A 126 27.73 -7.51 2.18
CA ASP A 126 28.94 -8.34 2.10
C ASP A 126 29.05 -9.34 3.26
N VAL A 127 28.36 -9.10 4.38
CA VAL A 127 28.26 -10.06 5.49
C VAL A 127 27.74 -11.43 5.03
N PHE A 128 26.93 -11.46 3.97
CA PHE A 128 26.38 -12.70 3.43
C PHE A 128 27.38 -13.49 2.57
N LEU A 129 28.53 -12.92 2.21
CA LEU A 129 29.61 -13.65 1.53
C LEU A 129 30.21 -14.75 2.42
N ASN A 130 30.10 -14.61 3.75
CA ASN A 130 30.56 -15.61 4.71
C ASN A 130 29.78 -16.93 4.63
N PHE A 131 28.59 -16.93 4.01
CA PHE A 131 27.74 -18.11 3.85
C PHE A 131 27.87 -18.75 2.47
N LYS A 132 28.94 -18.45 1.74
CA LYS A 132 29.24 -19.01 0.43
C LYS A 132 30.42 -19.97 0.46
N ASP A 133 30.35 -21.01 -0.37
CA ASP A 133 31.46 -21.92 -0.62
C ASP A 133 32.55 -21.28 -1.51
N LYS A 134 33.59 -22.07 -1.83
CA LYS A 134 34.73 -21.61 -2.64
C LYS A 134 34.34 -21.41 -4.11
N GLU A 135 33.27 -22.05 -4.54
CA GLU A 135 32.66 -21.98 -5.85
C GLU A 135 31.72 -20.77 -5.98
N GLY A 136 31.41 -20.09 -4.87
CA GLY A 136 30.61 -18.88 -4.80
C GLY A 136 29.11 -19.11 -4.58
N ASN A 137 28.69 -20.34 -4.26
CA ASN A 137 27.30 -20.71 -3.99
C ASN A 137 26.98 -20.60 -2.50
N PHE A 138 25.75 -20.21 -2.18
CA PHE A 138 25.29 -20.23 -0.79
C PHE A 138 25.21 -21.67 -0.26
N VAL A 139 25.62 -21.88 0.99
CA VAL A 139 25.55 -23.16 1.67
C VAL A 139 24.87 -22.97 3.03
N ALA A 140 23.61 -23.40 3.10
CA ALA A 140 22.82 -23.46 4.33
C ALA A 140 21.66 -24.45 4.17
N ASP A 141 21.35 -25.17 5.24
CA ASP A 141 20.26 -26.15 5.32
C ASP A 141 19.23 -25.84 6.43
N ASP A 142 19.56 -24.96 7.37
CA ASP A 142 18.62 -24.49 8.39
C ASP A 142 17.48 -23.64 7.78
N ILE A 143 16.27 -24.19 7.80
CA ILE A 143 15.06 -23.54 7.27
C ILE A 143 14.80 -22.17 7.92
N LYS A 144 15.05 -22.03 9.23
CA LYS A 144 14.83 -20.75 9.93
C LYS A 144 15.79 -19.68 9.40
N GLY A 145 17.08 -20.01 9.28
CA GLY A 145 18.10 -19.16 8.68
C GLY A 145 17.80 -18.82 7.22
N LEU A 146 17.34 -19.79 6.43
CA LEU A 146 16.94 -19.56 5.03
C LEU A 146 15.75 -18.60 4.92
N LEU A 147 14.72 -18.75 5.76
CA LEU A 147 13.57 -17.84 5.81
C LEU A 147 13.97 -16.43 6.24
N SER A 148 14.85 -16.31 7.24
CA SER A 148 15.39 -15.01 7.68
C SER A 148 16.21 -14.35 6.57
N LEU A 149 17.07 -15.10 5.87
CA LEU A 149 17.87 -14.61 4.75
C LEU A 149 16.98 -14.17 3.58
N TYR A 150 15.97 -14.98 3.23
CA TYR A 150 15.00 -14.66 2.19
C TYR A 150 14.36 -13.29 2.48
N ASN A 151 13.81 -13.09 3.69
CA ASN A 151 13.17 -11.84 4.06
C ASN A 151 14.15 -10.66 4.11
N ALA A 152 15.37 -10.86 4.62
CA ALA A 152 16.43 -9.87 4.65
C ALA A 152 16.84 -9.41 3.24
N ALA A 153 16.96 -10.34 2.29
CA ALA A 153 17.46 -10.04 0.96
C ALA A 153 16.49 -9.18 0.12
N TYR A 154 15.19 -9.11 0.47
CA TYR A 154 14.25 -8.18 -0.17
C TYR A 154 14.41 -6.71 0.24
N LEU A 155 15.33 -6.40 1.16
CA LEU A 155 15.81 -5.04 1.45
C LEU A 155 16.97 -4.61 0.53
N ARG A 156 17.27 -5.40 -0.52
CA ARG A 156 18.32 -5.11 -1.50
C ARG A 156 18.12 -3.80 -2.24
N THR A 157 19.24 -3.18 -2.60
CA THR A 157 19.35 -2.07 -3.55
C THR A 157 19.93 -2.56 -4.88
N SER A 158 19.96 -1.72 -5.92
CA SER A 158 20.35 -2.10 -7.29
C SER A 158 21.80 -2.56 -7.49
N ARG A 159 22.66 -2.50 -6.46
CA ARG A 159 24.08 -2.88 -6.55
C ARG A 159 24.46 -4.10 -5.69
N GLU A 160 23.48 -4.82 -5.17
CA GLU A 160 23.70 -5.87 -4.17
C GLU A 160 23.41 -7.27 -4.74
N LYS A 161 24.24 -7.69 -5.69
CA LYS A 161 24.10 -8.98 -6.40
C LYS A 161 24.06 -10.18 -5.44
N VAL A 162 24.79 -10.11 -4.32
CA VAL A 162 24.79 -11.16 -3.28
C VAL A 162 23.38 -11.43 -2.74
N LEU A 163 22.53 -10.39 -2.63
CA LEU A 163 21.14 -10.53 -2.16
C LEU A 163 20.21 -11.03 -3.27
N ASP A 164 20.48 -10.70 -4.54
CA ASP A 164 19.77 -11.30 -5.68
C ASP A 164 19.99 -12.82 -5.72
N GLU A 165 21.25 -13.26 -5.56
CA GLU A 165 21.63 -14.67 -5.49
C GLU A 165 21.04 -15.35 -4.24
N ALA A 166 21.00 -14.65 -3.09
CA ALA A 166 20.40 -15.16 -1.86
C ALA A 166 18.90 -15.43 -2.02
N ILE A 167 18.15 -14.56 -2.71
CA ILE A 167 16.71 -14.76 -2.97
C ILE A 167 16.48 -16.01 -3.81
N ILE A 168 17.27 -16.22 -4.87
CA ILE A 168 17.13 -17.39 -5.74
C ILE A 168 17.42 -18.67 -4.95
N PHE A 169 18.52 -18.69 -4.21
CA PHE A 169 18.92 -19.82 -3.37
C PHE A 169 17.87 -20.16 -2.31
N THR A 170 17.52 -19.18 -1.46
CA THR A 170 16.57 -19.41 -0.36
C THR A 170 15.19 -19.78 -0.86
N ARG A 171 14.68 -19.16 -1.93
CA ARG A 171 13.39 -19.51 -2.52
C ARG A 171 13.33 -20.98 -2.92
N CYS A 172 14.33 -21.47 -3.67
CA CYS A 172 14.37 -22.85 -4.13
C CYS A 172 14.34 -23.86 -2.97
N HIS A 173 15.12 -23.60 -1.91
CA HIS A 173 15.16 -24.46 -0.74
C HIS A 173 13.87 -24.40 0.10
N LEU A 174 13.30 -23.22 0.27
CA LEU A 174 12.05 -23.02 1.00
C LEU A 174 10.86 -23.68 0.29
N GLU A 175 10.77 -23.53 -1.04
CA GLU A 175 9.76 -24.21 -1.86
C GLU A 175 9.91 -25.73 -1.78
N GLY A 176 11.15 -26.25 -1.85
CA GLY A 176 11.43 -27.68 -1.77
C GLY A 176 11.17 -28.30 -0.39
N ALA A 177 11.23 -27.51 0.69
CA ALA A 177 10.99 -27.98 2.05
C ALA A 177 9.51 -27.92 2.47
N LEU A 178 8.69 -27.08 1.82
CA LEU A 178 7.39 -26.63 2.31
C LEU A 178 6.46 -27.77 2.78
N ASP A 179 6.33 -28.84 2.00
CA ASP A 179 5.42 -29.97 2.28
C ASP A 179 5.85 -30.80 3.51
N SER A 180 7.09 -30.64 3.97
CA SER A 180 7.67 -31.38 5.09
C SER A 180 7.75 -30.59 6.40
N LEU A 181 7.38 -29.30 6.38
CA LEU A 181 7.48 -28.42 7.55
C LEU A 181 6.32 -28.61 8.53
N GLU A 182 6.61 -28.35 9.80
CA GLU A 182 5.56 -28.21 10.83
C GLU A 182 4.58 -27.09 10.47
N SER A 183 3.30 -27.24 10.85
CA SER A 183 2.23 -26.34 10.41
C SER A 183 2.54 -24.84 10.58
N THR A 184 3.05 -24.39 11.74
CA THR A 184 3.33 -22.97 11.95
C THR A 184 4.48 -22.45 11.10
N LEU A 185 5.53 -23.24 10.91
CA LEU A 185 6.67 -22.85 10.07
C LEU A 185 6.29 -22.92 8.59
N ALA A 186 5.49 -23.90 8.18
CA ALA A 186 4.92 -24.00 6.84
C ALA A 186 4.08 -22.75 6.50
N ASP A 187 3.24 -22.30 7.44
CA ASP A 187 2.45 -21.06 7.28
C ASP A 187 3.37 -19.84 7.07
N GLU A 188 4.43 -19.71 7.88
CA GLU A 188 5.37 -18.58 7.76
C GLU A 188 6.13 -18.58 6.43
N VAL A 189 6.60 -19.76 5.99
CA VAL A 189 7.30 -19.92 4.71
C VAL A 189 6.35 -19.65 3.54
N SER A 190 5.14 -20.19 3.56
CA SER A 190 4.13 -19.98 2.53
C SER A 190 3.80 -18.49 2.36
N LEU A 191 3.55 -17.78 3.47
CA LEU A 191 3.33 -16.34 3.45
C LEU A 191 4.53 -15.57 2.90
N ALA A 192 5.77 -16.00 3.15
CA ALA A 192 6.97 -15.31 2.68
C ALA A 192 7.20 -15.49 1.19
N LEU A 193 6.98 -16.71 0.69
CA LEU A 193 7.08 -17.03 -0.73
C LEU A 193 6.04 -16.27 -1.57
N GLN A 194 4.84 -16.02 -1.01
CA GLN A 194 3.82 -15.15 -1.60
C GLN A 194 4.26 -13.68 -1.61
N THR A 195 4.57 -13.12 -0.44
CA THR A 195 5.05 -11.75 -0.29
C THR A 195 6.11 -11.70 0.82
N PRO A 196 7.34 -11.26 0.51
CA PRO A 196 8.41 -11.19 1.50
C PRO A 196 8.06 -10.20 2.61
N LEU A 197 8.51 -10.47 3.84
CA LEU A 197 8.04 -9.78 5.04
C LEU A 197 8.12 -8.25 4.95
N PHE A 198 9.19 -7.69 4.37
CA PHE A 198 9.32 -6.24 4.22
C PHE A 198 8.28 -5.62 3.26
N ARG A 199 7.69 -6.39 2.35
CA ARG A 199 6.68 -5.90 1.40
C ARG A 199 5.24 -6.17 1.83
N ARG A 200 5.03 -6.89 2.93
CA ARG A 200 3.69 -7.15 3.47
C ARG A 200 3.11 -5.87 4.07
N VAL A 201 1.81 -5.66 3.86
CA VAL A 201 1.04 -4.59 4.50
C VAL A 201 0.99 -4.84 6.01
N ARG A 202 1.46 -3.88 6.82
CA ARG A 202 1.73 -4.09 8.26
C ARG A 202 0.52 -4.61 9.04
N ILE A 203 -0.64 -3.98 8.89
CA ILE A 203 -1.85 -4.38 9.63
C ILE A 203 -2.39 -5.74 9.19
N LEU A 204 -2.19 -6.11 7.92
CA LEU A 204 -2.58 -7.43 7.41
C LEU A 204 -1.60 -8.51 7.88
N GLU A 205 -0.30 -8.20 7.93
CA GLU A 205 0.69 -9.06 8.57
C GLU A 205 0.33 -9.30 10.04
N THR A 206 -0.04 -8.27 10.78
CA THR A 206 -0.51 -8.41 12.17
C THR A 206 -1.68 -9.36 12.26
N ARG A 207 -2.70 -9.20 11.40
CA ARG A 207 -3.88 -10.07 11.41
C ARG A 207 -3.55 -11.53 11.09
N ASN A 208 -2.60 -11.76 10.18
CA ASN A 208 -2.16 -13.10 9.77
C ASN A 208 -1.20 -13.73 10.80
N TYR A 209 -0.38 -12.92 11.49
CA TYR A 209 0.65 -13.42 12.38
C TYR A 209 0.13 -13.73 13.78
N ILE A 210 -0.90 -13.04 14.28
CA ILE A 210 -1.49 -13.33 15.61
C ILE A 210 -1.83 -14.83 15.78
N PRO A 211 -2.57 -15.49 14.87
CA PRO A 211 -2.87 -16.92 14.99
C PRO A 211 -1.63 -17.83 14.92
N ILE A 212 -0.61 -17.44 14.14
CA ILE A 212 0.66 -18.20 14.03
C ILE A 212 1.41 -18.11 15.37
N TYR A 213 1.52 -16.89 15.93
CA TYR A 213 2.16 -16.65 17.22
C TYR A 213 1.43 -17.39 18.36
N GLU A 214 0.09 -17.41 18.34
CA GLU A 214 -0.74 -18.14 19.30
C GLU A 214 -0.49 -19.66 19.28
N ARG A 215 -0.27 -20.26 18.10
CA ARG A 215 0.09 -21.68 17.98
C ARG A 215 1.55 -21.97 18.34
N GLY A 216 2.41 -20.95 18.38
CA GLY A 216 3.83 -21.09 18.64
C GLY A 216 4.16 -21.57 20.06
N ALA A 217 5.05 -22.56 20.18
CA ALA A 217 5.45 -23.12 21.48
C ALA A 217 6.23 -22.13 22.37
N ALA A 218 6.94 -21.17 21.77
CA ALA A 218 7.74 -20.16 22.47
C ALA A 218 6.98 -18.84 22.72
N ARG A 219 5.65 -18.83 22.55
CA ARG A 219 4.86 -17.60 22.69
C ARG A 219 4.90 -17.05 24.10
N ASN A 220 4.82 -15.74 24.21
CA ASN A 220 4.68 -15.03 25.46
C ASN A 220 3.21 -14.59 25.60
N GLU A 221 2.52 -15.09 26.63
CA GLU A 221 1.09 -14.84 26.83
C GLU A 221 0.78 -13.35 27.06
N THR A 222 1.65 -12.61 27.73
CA THR A 222 1.52 -11.15 27.92
C THR A 222 1.56 -10.42 26.58
N ILE A 223 2.49 -10.80 25.68
CA ILE A 223 2.60 -10.21 24.34
C ILE A 223 1.40 -10.59 23.48
N LEU A 224 0.97 -11.85 23.52
CA LEU A 224 -0.19 -12.32 22.76
C LEU A 224 -1.48 -11.60 23.18
N GLU A 225 -1.74 -11.53 24.48
CA GLU A 225 -2.90 -10.81 25.02
C GLU A 225 -2.89 -9.34 24.59
N PHE A 226 -1.73 -8.68 24.68
CA PHE A 226 -1.58 -7.29 24.27
C PHE A 226 -1.81 -7.10 22.77
N ALA A 227 -1.27 -8.00 21.93
CA ALA A 227 -1.46 -7.96 20.48
C ALA A 227 -2.93 -8.07 20.09
N LYS A 228 -3.67 -9.01 20.70
CA LYS A 228 -5.10 -9.19 20.44
C LYS A 228 -5.92 -7.98 20.89
N LEU A 229 -5.67 -7.45 22.08
CA LEU A 229 -6.34 -6.24 22.57
C LEU A 229 -6.05 -5.02 21.69
N ASN A 230 -4.79 -4.79 21.33
CA ASN A 230 -4.37 -3.70 20.45
C ASN A 230 -5.03 -3.81 19.07
N PHE A 231 -5.04 -5.00 18.47
CA PHE A 231 -5.72 -5.24 17.20
C PHE A 231 -7.22 -4.96 17.28
N ASN A 232 -7.89 -5.47 18.30
CA ASN A 232 -9.33 -5.27 18.46
C ASN A 232 -9.69 -3.79 18.74
N LEU A 233 -8.85 -3.04 19.46
CA LEU A 233 -9.02 -1.60 19.65
C LEU A 233 -8.88 -0.83 18.32
N LEU A 234 -7.91 -1.20 17.48
CA LEU A 234 -7.78 -0.66 16.12
C LEU A 234 -8.99 -1.02 15.25
N GLN A 235 -9.48 -2.25 15.32
CA GLN A 235 -10.69 -2.67 14.61
C GLN A 235 -11.89 -1.78 14.99
N LEU A 236 -12.12 -1.53 16.29
CA LEU A 236 -13.18 -0.64 16.75
C LEU A 236 -13.04 0.79 16.20
N LEU A 237 -11.80 1.29 16.09
CA LEU A 237 -11.52 2.60 15.50
C LEU A 237 -11.88 2.62 14.01
N TYR A 238 -11.46 1.60 13.25
CA TYR A 238 -11.76 1.52 11.82
C TYR A 238 -13.25 1.36 11.53
N CYS A 239 -13.99 0.61 12.36
CA CYS A 239 -15.45 0.50 12.22
C CYS A 239 -16.15 1.85 12.41
N GLU A 240 -15.66 2.67 13.35
CA GLU A 240 -16.17 4.02 13.59
C GLU A 240 -15.88 4.95 12.40
N GLU A 241 -14.67 4.87 11.83
CA GLU A 241 -14.29 5.57 10.60
C GLU A 241 -15.17 5.14 9.41
N LEU A 242 -15.34 3.84 9.20
CA LEU A 242 -16.17 3.27 8.13
C LEU A 242 -17.62 3.71 8.24
N ARG A 243 -18.22 3.70 9.43
CA ARG A 243 -19.59 4.18 9.62
C ARG A 243 -19.75 5.63 9.11
N ASN A 244 -18.82 6.50 9.50
CA ASN A 244 -18.85 7.91 9.11
C ASN A 244 -18.58 8.10 7.60
N ILE A 245 -17.64 7.34 7.05
CA ILE A 245 -17.27 7.41 5.63
C ILE A 245 -18.39 6.84 4.75
N THR A 246 -18.99 5.70 5.10
CA THR A 246 -20.13 5.12 4.38
C THR A 246 -21.32 6.09 4.41
N GLN A 247 -21.57 6.76 5.54
CA GLN A 247 -22.62 7.78 5.62
C GLN A 247 -22.35 8.97 4.68
N TRP A 248 -21.11 9.47 4.68
CA TRP A 248 -20.68 10.53 3.76
C TRP A 248 -20.83 10.11 2.28
N TRP A 249 -20.40 8.91 1.94
CA TRP A 249 -20.48 8.38 0.58
C TRP A 249 -21.92 8.22 0.10
N LYS A 250 -22.80 7.71 0.98
CA LYS A 250 -24.23 7.59 0.70
C LYS A 250 -24.88 8.95 0.44
N GLN A 251 -24.52 9.98 1.21
CA GLN A 251 -25.01 11.35 1.00
C GLN A 251 -24.52 11.92 -0.33
N LEU A 252 -23.24 11.73 -0.65
CA LEU A 252 -22.65 12.17 -1.91
C LEU A 252 -23.39 11.51 -3.11
N ASN A 253 -23.50 10.18 -3.11
CA ASN A 253 -24.17 9.45 -4.19
C ASN A 253 -25.65 9.81 -4.32
N GLY A 254 -26.34 10.02 -3.20
CA GLY A 254 -27.74 10.47 -3.20
C GLY A 254 -27.94 11.87 -3.79
N GLN A 255 -26.95 12.76 -3.67
CA GLN A 255 -26.99 14.11 -4.23
C GLN A 255 -26.56 14.17 -5.70
N THR A 256 -25.62 13.33 -6.12
CA THR A 256 -25.02 13.40 -7.46
C THR A 256 -25.68 12.43 -8.47
N ASN A 257 -26.39 11.41 -7.99
CA ASN A 257 -27.05 10.39 -8.81
C ASN A 257 -26.10 9.67 -9.80
N LEU A 258 -24.83 9.51 -9.42
CA LEU A 258 -23.80 8.83 -10.19
C LEU A 258 -23.93 7.31 -10.08
N SER A 259 -24.97 6.73 -10.68
CA SER A 259 -25.23 5.28 -10.60
C SER A 259 -24.22 4.40 -11.38
N PHE A 260 -23.34 5.02 -12.16
CA PHE A 260 -22.39 4.32 -13.04
C PHE A 260 -20.98 4.17 -12.45
N ILE A 261 -20.66 4.88 -11.37
CA ILE A 261 -19.33 4.78 -10.74
C ILE A 261 -19.21 3.51 -9.91
N ARG A 262 -17.98 3.05 -9.72
CA ARG A 262 -17.64 1.96 -8.81
C ARG A 262 -17.95 2.35 -7.37
N ASP A 263 -18.83 1.59 -6.73
CA ASP A 263 -19.07 1.69 -5.28
C ASP A 263 -18.08 0.78 -4.53
N ARG A 264 -16.95 1.37 -4.09
CA ARG A 264 -15.83 0.67 -3.45
C ARG A 264 -15.35 1.37 -2.17
N ILE A 265 -16.23 2.08 -1.48
CA ILE A 265 -15.81 2.94 -0.36
C ILE A 265 -15.16 2.16 0.80
N VAL A 266 -15.60 0.93 1.05
CA VAL A 266 -15.03 0.05 2.09
C VAL A 266 -13.64 -0.44 1.66
N GLU A 267 -13.48 -0.82 0.40
CA GLU A 267 -12.21 -1.22 -0.19
C GLU A 267 -11.20 -0.07 -0.24
N MET A 268 -11.66 1.16 -0.55
CA MET A 268 -10.83 2.36 -0.47
C MET A 268 -10.32 2.57 0.95
N HIS A 269 -11.19 2.46 1.96
CA HIS A 269 -10.78 2.56 3.36
C HIS A 269 -9.82 1.43 3.77
N PHE A 270 -10.04 0.21 3.30
CA PHE A 270 -9.14 -0.93 3.47
C PHE A 270 -7.74 -0.66 2.92
N TRP A 271 -7.66 -0.12 1.71
CA TRP A 271 -6.39 0.31 1.13
C TRP A 271 -5.71 1.35 2.04
N MET A 272 -6.44 2.39 2.46
CA MET A 272 -5.85 3.47 3.28
C MET A 272 -5.44 3.01 4.68
N THR A 273 -6.19 2.07 5.26
CA THR A 273 -5.86 1.43 6.54
C THR A 273 -4.56 0.65 6.44
N GLY A 274 -4.32 -0.02 5.32
CA GLY A 274 -3.04 -0.67 5.06
C GLY A 274 -1.85 0.29 5.00
N ALA A 275 -2.06 1.49 4.44
CA ALA A 275 -1.00 2.47 4.21
C ALA A 275 -0.68 3.31 5.47
N CYS A 276 -1.65 3.50 6.36
CA CYS A 276 -1.52 4.33 7.56
C CYS A 276 -2.38 3.76 8.70
N SER A 277 -2.00 2.59 9.25
CA SER A 277 -2.84 1.86 10.23
C SER A 277 -2.90 2.46 11.65
N GLU A 278 -1.96 3.32 12.03
CA GLU A 278 -1.83 3.73 13.43
C GLU A 278 -2.97 4.65 13.91
N PRO A 279 -3.36 4.64 15.20
CA PRO A 279 -4.49 5.44 15.69
C PRO A 279 -4.33 6.94 15.41
N LYS A 280 -3.10 7.47 15.53
CA LYS A 280 -2.77 8.89 15.26
C LYS A 280 -3.06 9.33 13.82
N HIS A 281 -3.28 8.39 12.89
CA HIS A 281 -3.52 8.66 11.48
C HIS A 281 -5.01 8.54 11.07
N THR A 282 -5.96 8.58 12.01
CA THR A 282 -7.40 8.59 11.71
C THR A 282 -7.79 9.64 10.67
N LEU A 283 -7.35 10.90 10.86
CA LEU A 283 -7.67 11.96 9.91
C LEU A 283 -7.03 11.71 8.55
N SER A 284 -5.77 11.24 8.51
CA SER A 284 -5.09 10.83 7.27
C SER A 284 -5.89 9.77 6.51
N ARG A 285 -6.34 8.70 7.17
CA ARG A 285 -7.14 7.63 6.54
C ARG A 285 -8.47 8.15 6.00
N VAL A 286 -9.17 8.99 6.77
CA VAL A 286 -10.44 9.57 6.34
C VAL A 286 -10.25 10.48 5.12
N ILE A 287 -9.25 11.38 5.15
CA ILE A 287 -8.95 12.28 4.04
C ILE A 287 -8.56 11.47 2.80
N SER A 288 -7.61 10.55 2.93
CA SER A 288 -7.11 9.79 1.79
C SER A 288 -8.19 8.87 1.21
N THR A 289 -9.08 8.31 2.02
CA THR A 289 -10.23 7.51 1.54
C THR A 289 -11.19 8.36 0.71
N LYS A 290 -11.54 9.56 1.19
CA LYS A 290 -12.38 10.49 0.44
C LYS A 290 -11.70 10.96 -0.85
N MET A 291 -10.40 11.22 -0.79
CA MET A 291 -9.61 11.57 -1.98
C MET A 291 -9.58 10.44 -3.00
N THR A 292 -9.37 9.19 -2.59
CA THR A 292 -9.48 8.03 -3.48
C THR A 292 -10.87 7.96 -4.10
N ALA A 293 -11.93 8.19 -3.33
CA ALA A 293 -13.30 8.19 -3.85
C ALA A 293 -13.53 9.28 -4.91
N TYR A 294 -13.02 10.50 -4.71
CA TYR A 294 -13.07 11.56 -5.73
C TYR A 294 -12.26 11.21 -6.98
N ILE A 295 -11.07 10.64 -6.81
CA ILE A 295 -10.24 10.18 -7.94
C ILE A 295 -10.99 9.13 -8.74
N THR A 296 -11.62 8.14 -8.09
CA THR A 296 -12.42 7.11 -8.75
C THR A 296 -13.63 7.67 -9.48
N ILE A 297 -14.31 8.68 -8.93
CA ILE A 297 -15.40 9.35 -9.64
C ILE A 297 -14.89 9.99 -10.94
N VAL A 298 -13.79 10.74 -10.87
CA VAL A 298 -13.20 11.38 -12.06
C VAL A 298 -12.74 10.33 -13.07
N ASP A 299 -12.10 9.26 -12.61
CA ASP A 299 -11.66 8.13 -13.42
C ASP A 299 -12.84 7.48 -14.16
N ASP A 300 -13.88 7.07 -13.44
CA ASP A 300 -15.07 6.43 -14.03
C ASP A 300 -15.82 7.33 -15.02
N ILE A 301 -15.89 8.64 -14.73
CA ILE A 301 -16.49 9.60 -15.66
C ILE A 301 -15.67 9.65 -16.95
N MET A 302 -14.35 9.86 -16.84
CA MET A 302 -13.47 10.13 -17.99
C MET A 302 -13.22 8.87 -18.83
N ASP A 303 -13.15 7.71 -18.19
CA ASP A 303 -12.73 6.46 -18.81
C ASP A 303 -13.90 5.59 -19.27
N THR A 304 -14.96 5.50 -18.46
CA THR A 304 -16.05 4.53 -18.70
C THR A 304 -17.35 5.18 -19.22
N TYR A 305 -17.70 6.37 -18.72
CA TYR A 305 -19.06 6.90 -18.90
C TYR A 305 -19.18 8.02 -19.94
N SER A 306 -18.31 9.03 -19.88
CA SER A 306 -18.42 10.22 -20.72
C SER A 306 -17.99 9.95 -22.15
N THR A 307 -18.63 10.66 -23.08
CA THR A 307 -18.04 10.88 -24.41
C THR A 307 -16.79 11.75 -24.28
N SER A 308 -15.89 11.69 -25.27
CA SER A 308 -14.68 12.51 -25.29
C SER A 308 -14.98 14.01 -25.15
N GLU A 309 -16.03 14.50 -25.81
CA GLU A 309 -16.45 15.89 -25.72
C GLU A 309 -16.89 16.25 -24.29
N GLU A 310 -17.74 15.43 -23.66
CA GLU A 310 -18.18 15.63 -22.28
C GLU A 310 -16.99 15.59 -21.29
N GLY A 311 -16.06 14.64 -21.44
CA GLY A 311 -14.87 14.54 -20.60
C GLY A 311 -13.95 15.78 -20.72
N LEU A 312 -13.75 16.28 -21.94
CA LEU A 312 -12.99 17.51 -22.17
C LEU A 312 -13.72 18.76 -21.65
N LEU A 313 -15.05 18.81 -21.68
CA LEU A 313 -15.83 19.88 -21.06
C LEU A 313 -15.70 19.87 -19.53
N LEU A 314 -15.73 18.70 -18.90
CA LEU A 314 -15.46 18.55 -17.46
C LEU A 314 -14.06 19.06 -17.13
N ALA A 315 -13.08 18.71 -17.96
CA ALA A 315 -11.71 19.17 -17.78
C ALA A 315 -11.59 20.70 -17.84
N GLU A 316 -12.21 21.31 -18.86
CA GLU A 316 -12.22 22.76 -19.01
C GLU A 316 -12.90 23.46 -17.83
N ALA A 317 -14.01 22.91 -17.32
CA ALA A 317 -14.69 23.43 -16.14
C ALA A 317 -13.80 23.39 -14.88
N ILE A 318 -13.08 22.29 -14.67
CA ILE A 318 -12.14 22.14 -13.55
C ILE A 318 -10.93 23.08 -13.69
N TYR A 319 -10.45 23.34 -14.90
CA TYR A 319 -9.38 24.31 -15.10
C TYR A 319 -9.80 25.73 -14.77
N ARG A 320 -11.03 26.10 -15.16
CA ARG A 320 -11.62 27.43 -14.91
C ARG A 320 -12.16 27.61 -13.50
N TRP A 321 -12.14 26.57 -12.68
CA TRP A 321 -12.75 26.55 -11.35
C TRP A 321 -12.34 27.77 -10.52
N GLU A 322 -13.34 28.54 -10.08
CA GLU A 322 -13.17 29.74 -9.25
C GLU A 322 -12.68 29.37 -7.84
N GLU A 323 -11.77 30.17 -7.29
CA GLU A 323 -11.06 29.96 -6.02
C GLU A 323 -11.98 29.91 -4.78
N ASN A 324 -13.26 30.25 -4.89
CA ASN A 324 -14.23 30.41 -3.79
C ASN A 324 -14.38 29.15 -2.92
N ALA A 325 -14.24 27.94 -3.47
CA ALA A 325 -14.27 26.70 -2.67
C ALA A 325 -12.96 26.48 -1.90
N ALA A 326 -11.83 26.92 -2.46
CA ALA A 326 -10.55 26.91 -1.77
C ALA A 326 -10.54 27.92 -0.61
N GLU A 327 -11.36 28.98 -0.63
CA GLU A 327 -11.50 29.91 0.50
C GLU A 327 -11.97 29.25 1.80
N LEU A 328 -12.63 28.09 1.72
CA LEU A 328 -13.04 27.29 2.88
C LEU A 328 -11.88 26.53 3.54
N LEU A 329 -10.72 26.45 2.88
CA LEU A 329 -9.55 25.74 3.36
C LEU A 329 -8.57 26.69 4.05
N PRO A 330 -7.78 26.21 5.02
CA PRO A 330 -6.62 26.94 5.52
C PRO A 330 -5.70 27.36 4.36
N GLU A 331 -5.06 28.52 4.47
CA GLU A 331 -4.27 29.12 3.38
C GLU A 331 -3.24 28.17 2.78
N TYR A 332 -2.55 27.39 3.63
CA TYR A 332 -1.54 26.42 3.20
C TYR A 332 -2.10 25.26 2.36
N MET A 333 -3.41 24.97 2.43
CA MET A 333 -4.06 23.87 1.70
C MET A 333 -4.70 24.31 0.37
N LYS A 334 -4.91 25.61 0.15
CA LYS A 334 -5.64 26.11 -1.03
C LYS A 334 -4.92 25.77 -2.33
N GLY A 335 -3.64 26.12 -2.40
CA GLY A 335 -2.79 25.84 -3.55
C GLY A 335 -2.70 24.34 -3.84
N PHE A 336 -2.60 23.53 -2.78
CA PHE A 336 -2.63 22.08 -2.87
C PHE A 336 -3.93 21.58 -3.51
N TYR A 337 -5.09 21.94 -2.96
CA TYR A 337 -6.39 21.47 -3.44
C TYR A 337 -6.61 21.76 -4.94
N VAL A 338 -6.31 22.98 -5.37
CA VAL A 338 -6.46 23.40 -6.76
C VAL A 338 -5.45 22.71 -7.68
N TYR A 339 -4.18 22.59 -7.25
CA TYR A 339 -3.14 21.92 -8.03
C TYR A 339 -3.47 20.44 -8.25
N PHE A 340 -3.90 19.73 -7.21
CA PHE A 340 -4.20 18.30 -7.25
C PHE A 340 -5.34 17.95 -8.21
N LEU A 341 -6.45 18.70 -8.12
CA LEU A 341 -7.59 18.49 -9.00
C LEU A 341 -7.25 18.76 -10.47
N LYS A 342 -6.52 19.86 -10.73
CA LYS A 342 -6.09 20.23 -12.10
C LYS A 342 -5.08 19.23 -12.67
N MET A 343 -4.17 18.71 -11.86
CA MET A 343 -3.17 17.71 -12.27
C MET A 343 -3.82 16.42 -12.76
N LEU A 344 -4.70 15.83 -11.96
CA LEU A 344 -5.38 14.56 -12.29
C LEU A 344 -6.17 14.68 -13.58
N VAL A 345 -7.00 15.72 -13.67
CA VAL A 345 -7.91 15.94 -14.79
C VAL A 345 -7.14 16.27 -16.07
N ARG A 346 -6.00 16.95 -15.96
CA ARG A 346 -5.07 17.17 -17.09
C ARG A 346 -4.43 15.90 -17.60
N GLY A 347 -4.08 15.00 -16.69
CA GLY A 347 -3.63 13.67 -17.06
C GLY A 347 -4.69 12.92 -17.85
N ASN A 348 -5.87 12.74 -17.25
CA ASN A 348 -6.97 11.98 -17.86
C ASN A 348 -7.45 12.58 -19.19
N SER A 349 -7.44 13.91 -19.32
CA SER A 349 -7.76 14.58 -20.60
C SER A 349 -6.79 14.24 -21.73
N LYS A 350 -5.51 14.00 -21.41
CA LYS A 350 -4.51 13.59 -22.41
C LYS A 350 -4.68 12.11 -22.76
N GLU A 351 -5.03 11.26 -21.81
CA GLU A 351 -5.33 9.84 -22.09
C GLU A 351 -6.58 9.69 -22.97
N ILE A 352 -7.62 10.52 -22.77
CA ILE A 352 -8.76 10.60 -23.70
C ILE A 352 -8.29 10.90 -25.13
N LYS A 353 -7.39 11.87 -25.30
CA LYS A 353 -6.84 12.20 -26.62
C LYS A 353 -6.06 11.03 -27.21
N TRP A 354 -5.22 10.36 -26.41
CA TRP A 354 -4.49 9.18 -26.86
C TRP A 354 -5.44 8.07 -27.33
N ARG A 355 -6.50 7.79 -26.58
CA ARG A 355 -7.53 6.83 -26.97
C ARG A 355 -8.18 7.22 -28.30
N ASP A 356 -8.69 8.44 -28.41
CA ASP A 356 -9.44 8.90 -29.59
C ASP A 356 -8.56 8.94 -30.85
N GLU A 357 -7.30 9.32 -30.71
CA GLU A 357 -6.30 9.36 -31.79
C GLU A 357 -5.69 7.97 -32.07
N HIS A 358 -6.07 6.94 -31.30
CA HIS A 358 -5.50 5.59 -31.36
C HIS A 358 -3.96 5.61 -31.19
N TYR A 359 -3.48 6.57 -30.40
CA TYR A 359 -2.08 6.78 -30.14
C TYR A 359 -1.60 5.86 -29.01
N THR A 360 -0.59 5.05 -29.31
CA THR A 360 0.18 4.30 -28.32
C THR A 360 1.57 4.90 -28.24
N PRO A 361 2.03 5.40 -27.07
CA PRO A 361 3.38 5.89 -26.90
C PRO A 361 4.43 4.89 -27.39
N GLU A 362 5.45 5.37 -28.09
CA GLU A 362 6.50 4.51 -28.67
C GLU A 362 7.44 3.93 -27.59
N THR A 363 7.45 4.55 -26.41
CA THR A 363 8.28 4.13 -25.29
C THR A 363 7.49 4.03 -24.00
N ILE A 364 7.88 3.09 -23.15
CA ILE A 364 7.41 3.00 -21.76
C ILE A 364 7.59 4.33 -20.99
N ASN A 365 8.70 5.03 -21.21
CA ASN A 365 9.00 6.26 -20.45
C ASN A 365 8.00 7.37 -20.77
N GLU A 366 7.66 7.55 -22.06
CA GLU A 366 6.64 8.53 -22.47
C GLU A 366 5.28 8.21 -21.84
N HIS A 367 4.89 6.93 -21.83
CA HIS A 367 3.68 6.49 -21.14
C HIS A 367 3.72 6.82 -19.64
N LEU A 368 4.78 6.43 -18.93
CA LEU A 368 4.91 6.60 -17.48
C LEU A 368 4.99 8.07 -17.03
N GLU A 369 5.49 8.98 -17.88
CA GLU A 369 5.48 10.43 -17.60
C GLU A 369 4.06 10.97 -17.41
N LEU A 370 3.10 10.44 -18.16
CA LEU A 370 1.69 10.79 -18.01
C LEU A 370 1.00 9.89 -16.99
N SER A 371 1.13 8.57 -17.16
CA SER A 371 0.31 7.58 -16.47
C SER A 371 0.68 7.39 -15.00
N GLY A 372 1.91 7.78 -14.62
CA GLY A 372 2.30 7.92 -13.22
C GLY A 372 1.52 9.00 -12.46
N THR A 373 0.90 9.95 -13.18
CA THR A 373 0.00 10.96 -12.59
C THR A 373 -1.46 10.50 -12.61
N THR A 374 -1.92 9.84 -13.68
CA THR A 374 -3.33 9.43 -13.85
C THR A 374 -3.71 8.25 -12.97
N VAL A 375 -2.74 7.40 -12.58
CA VAL A 375 -2.95 6.33 -11.58
C VAL A 375 -3.48 6.82 -10.23
N GLY A 376 -3.39 8.11 -9.91
CA GLY A 376 -3.92 8.68 -8.67
C GLY A 376 -3.06 8.39 -7.42
N ALA A 377 -2.03 7.55 -7.53
CA ALA A 377 -1.19 7.11 -6.42
C ALA A 377 -0.51 8.28 -5.70
N PHE A 378 0.07 9.23 -6.44
CA PHE A 378 0.68 10.43 -5.88
C PHE A 378 -0.32 11.24 -5.05
N GLN A 379 -1.51 11.47 -5.61
CA GLN A 379 -2.60 12.22 -5.03
C GLN A 379 -3.08 11.61 -3.72
N VAL A 380 -3.26 10.29 -3.71
CA VAL A 380 -3.63 9.55 -2.51
C VAL A 380 -2.54 9.66 -1.44
N ALA A 381 -1.27 9.39 -1.79
CA ALA A 381 -0.18 9.43 -0.82
C ALA A 381 0.02 10.82 -0.22
N VAL A 382 0.11 11.87 -1.03
CA VAL A 382 0.36 13.23 -0.50
C VAL A 382 -0.84 13.75 0.30
N SER A 383 -2.08 13.41 -0.08
CA SER A 383 -3.27 13.79 0.70
C SER A 383 -3.27 13.22 2.12
N SER A 384 -2.66 12.04 2.32
CA SER A 384 -2.56 11.43 3.65
C SER A 384 -1.70 12.25 4.62
N PHE A 385 -0.65 12.92 4.13
CA PHE A 385 0.23 13.76 4.93
C PHE A 385 -0.50 14.99 5.47
N VAL A 386 -1.48 15.52 4.74
CA VAL A 386 -2.32 16.64 5.19
C VAL A 386 -3.09 16.27 6.48
N GLY A 387 -3.47 14.99 6.63
CA GLY A 387 -4.18 14.50 7.81
C GLY A 387 -3.29 14.12 8.99
N MET A 388 -1.97 14.25 8.90
CA MET A 388 -1.03 13.84 9.96
C MET A 388 -0.80 14.89 11.05
N GLY A 389 -1.56 15.99 11.02
CA GLY A 389 -1.52 17.05 12.05
C GLY A 389 -0.15 17.74 12.13
N ASP A 390 0.24 18.11 13.35
CA ASP A 390 1.42 18.95 13.62
C ASP A 390 2.78 18.29 13.29
N ILE A 391 2.77 16.99 12.95
CA ILE A 391 3.99 16.28 12.55
C ILE A 391 4.42 16.68 11.12
N VAL A 392 3.48 17.13 10.28
CA VAL A 392 3.75 17.52 8.90
C VAL A 392 3.89 19.05 8.79
N THR A 393 5.00 19.48 8.23
CA THR A 393 5.31 20.90 7.98
C THR A 393 5.05 21.27 6.52
N THR A 394 4.94 22.57 6.24
CA THR A 394 4.87 23.07 4.85
C THR A 394 6.10 22.66 4.04
N GLU A 395 7.28 22.61 4.64
CA GLU A 395 8.52 22.16 3.98
C GLU A 395 8.44 20.70 3.52
N ILE A 396 7.82 19.82 4.33
CA ILE A 396 7.58 18.41 3.95
C ILE A 396 6.61 18.35 2.76
N LEU A 397 5.53 19.12 2.80
CA LEU A 397 4.55 19.15 1.71
C LEU A 397 5.17 19.71 0.42
N ASP A 398 5.93 20.80 0.50
CA ASP A 398 6.64 21.38 -0.64
C ASP A 398 7.65 20.38 -1.22
N TRP A 399 8.38 19.66 -0.38
CA TRP A 399 9.28 18.60 -0.81
C TRP A 399 8.53 17.47 -1.54
N LEU A 400 7.39 17.00 -1.00
CA LEU A 400 6.55 15.99 -1.66
C LEU A 400 6.05 16.48 -3.02
N LEU A 401 5.67 17.75 -3.13
CA LEU A 401 5.21 18.39 -4.36
C LEU A 401 6.30 18.51 -5.44
N THR A 402 7.59 18.46 -5.08
CA THR A 402 8.68 18.36 -6.07
C THR A 402 8.73 17.02 -6.80
N TYR A 403 7.86 16.08 -6.44
CA TYR A 403 7.78 14.72 -6.98
C TYR A 403 9.12 13.97 -6.83
N PRO A 404 9.58 13.77 -5.58
CA PRO A 404 10.90 13.21 -5.29
C PRO A 404 11.02 11.77 -5.78
N LYS A 405 12.26 11.28 -5.96
CA LYS A 405 12.53 9.92 -6.48
C LYS A 405 11.78 8.83 -5.70
N LEU A 406 11.61 9.00 -4.39
CA LEU A 406 10.83 8.08 -3.55
C LEU A 406 9.37 7.93 -4.04
N ILE A 407 8.71 9.07 -4.26
CA ILE A 407 7.34 9.12 -4.78
C ILE A 407 7.30 8.55 -6.21
N LYS A 408 8.27 8.90 -7.07
CA LYS A 408 8.37 8.34 -8.43
C LYS A 408 8.46 6.80 -8.44
N CYS A 409 9.22 6.22 -7.51
CA CYS A 409 9.31 4.77 -7.38
C CYS A 409 7.97 4.17 -6.94
N PHE A 410 7.31 4.77 -5.96
CA PHE A 410 5.99 4.32 -5.51
C PHE A 410 4.94 4.40 -6.63
N THR A 411 4.83 5.53 -7.34
CA THR A 411 3.85 5.69 -8.42
C THR A 411 4.14 4.76 -9.58
N ALA A 412 5.42 4.50 -9.90
CA ALA A 412 5.81 3.48 -10.87
C ALA A 412 5.35 2.09 -10.41
N ILE A 413 5.62 1.67 -9.17
CA ILE A 413 5.15 0.38 -8.64
C ILE A 413 3.62 0.27 -8.78
N ALA A 414 2.87 1.29 -8.33
CA ALA A 414 1.43 1.29 -8.41
C ALA A 414 0.91 1.18 -9.86
N ARG A 415 1.54 1.90 -10.80
CA ARG A 415 1.15 1.86 -12.21
C ARG A 415 1.48 0.55 -12.90
N LEU A 416 2.71 0.07 -12.73
CA LEU A 416 3.16 -1.18 -13.35
C LEU A 416 2.34 -2.38 -12.86
N CYS A 417 2.07 -2.45 -11.54
CA CYS A 417 1.21 -3.51 -11.00
C CYS A 417 -0.23 -3.42 -11.50
N ASN A 418 -0.80 -2.20 -11.58
CA ASN A 418 -2.15 -2.01 -12.11
C ASN A 418 -2.23 -2.46 -13.58
N ASP A 419 -1.35 -1.96 -14.45
CA ASP A 419 -1.37 -2.25 -15.89
C ASP A 419 -1.25 -3.76 -16.17
N ILE A 420 -0.39 -4.47 -15.44
CA ILE A 420 -0.26 -5.94 -15.60
C ILE A 420 -1.62 -6.62 -15.37
N LYS A 421 -2.40 -6.16 -14.39
CA LYS A 421 -3.65 -6.80 -13.99
C LYS A 421 -4.86 -6.31 -14.79
N SER A 422 -4.81 -5.08 -15.30
CA SER A 422 -5.91 -4.48 -16.04
C SER A 422 -5.83 -4.69 -17.55
N THR A 423 -4.61 -4.86 -18.11
CA THR A 423 -4.38 -4.83 -19.57
C THR A 423 -5.30 -5.75 -20.37
N LYS A 424 -5.57 -6.97 -19.88
CA LYS A 424 -6.41 -7.93 -20.61
C LYS A 424 -7.86 -7.46 -20.74
N ARG A 425 -8.41 -6.81 -19.70
CA ARG A 425 -9.75 -6.21 -19.73
C ARG A 425 -9.74 -4.98 -20.63
N GLU A 426 -8.77 -4.10 -20.42
CA GLU A 426 -8.66 -2.81 -21.12
C GLU A 426 -8.51 -2.99 -22.64
N GLN A 427 -7.73 -3.98 -23.08
CA GLN A 427 -7.58 -4.30 -24.50
C GLN A 427 -8.88 -4.79 -25.17
N THR A 428 -9.85 -5.29 -24.41
CA THR A 428 -11.15 -5.73 -24.96
C THR A 428 -12.18 -4.61 -25.03
N GLU A 429 -11.93 -3.46 -24.41
CA GLU A 429 -12.95 -2.43 -24.18
C GLU A 429 -12.70 -1.10 -24.93
N GLU A 430 -11.80 -1.06 -25.92
CA GLU A 430 -11.34 0.17 -26.62
C GLU A 430 -10.75 1.21 -25.65
N HIS A 431 -9.94 0.72 -24.71
CA HIS A 431 -9.29 1.51 -23.67
C HIS A 431 -7.97 2.16 -24.15
N TYR A 432 -7.40 3.07 -23.35
CA TYR A 432 -6.18 3.80 -23.70
C TYR A 432 -4.91 2.91 -23.68
N ALA A 433 -3.77 3.47 -24.10
CA ALA A 433 -2.50 2.76 -24.13
C ALA A 433 -1.98 2.44 -22.73
N SER A 434 -1.77 1.15 -22.42
CA SER A 434 -1.17 0.66 -21.17
C SER A 434 0.35 0.50 -21.27
N THR A 435 1.07 0.40 -20.14
CA THR A 435 2.52 0.12 -20.13
C THR A 435 2.84 -1.18 -20.86
N VAL A 436 1.95 -2.19 -20.75
CA VAL A 436 2.10 -3.48 -21.43
C VAL A 436 2.11 -3.30 -22.95
N GLN A 437 1.16 -2.52 -23.49
CA GLN A 437 1.12 -2.23 -24.94
C GLN A 437 2.32 -1.42 -25.40
N CYS A 438 2.73 -0.40 -24.63
CA CYS A 438 3.90 0.40 -24.96
C CYS A 438 5.16 -0.47 -24.99
N TYR A 439 5.31 -1.41 -24.05
CA TYR A 439 6.43 -2.35 -24.02
C TYR A 439 6.40 -3.32 -25.21
N MET A 440 5.22 -3.87 -25.53
CA MET A 440 5.03 -4.74 -26.69
C MET A 440 5.41 -4.02 -27.99
N LEU A 441 4.98 -2.76 -28.15
CA LEU A 441 5.29 -1.94 -29.32
C LEU A 441 6.80 -1.64 -29.41
N GLN A 442 7.40 -1.20 -28.31
CA GLN A 442 8.81 -0.81 -28.25
C GLN A 442 9.76 -1.99 -28.52
N HIS A 443 9.41 -3.18 -28.06
CA HIS A 443 10.31 -4.35 -28.07
C HIS A 443 9.87 -5.49 -29.01
N GLY A 444 8.70 -5.39 -29.65
CA GLY A 444 8.16 -6.45 -30.51
C GLY A 444 7.87 -7.75 -29.77
N THR A 445 7.41 -7.66 -28.51
CA THR A 445 7.19 -8.82 -27.62
C THR A 445 5.73 -9.23 -27.54
N SER A 446 5.47 -10.45 -27.08
CA SER A 446 4.12 -10.89 -26.71
C SER A 446 3.66 -10.20 -25.41
N MET A 447 2.35 -10.18 -25.16
CA MET A 447 1.79 -9.65 -23.91
C MET A 447 2.32 -10.38 -22.67
N GLN A 448 2.53 -11.70 -22.77
CA GLN A 448 3.07 -12.48 -21.65
C GLN A 448 4.52 -12.07 -21.34
N GLU A 449 5.38 -12.01 -22.34
CA GLU A 449 6.78 -11.57 -22.18
C GLU A 449 6.85 -10.12 -21.68
N ALA A 450 6.00 -9.23 -22.19
CA ALA A 450 5.89 -7.86 -21.71
C ALA A 450 5.51 -7.80 -20.22
N CYS A 451 4.51 -8.58 -19.80
CA CYS A 451 4.13 -8.68 -18.38
C CYS A 451 5.26 -9.23 -17.50
N GLU A 452 6.01 -10.23 -17.96
CA GLU A 452 7.18 -10.75 -17.23
C GLU A 452 8.28 -9.69 -17.09
N LYS A 453 8.54 -8.91 -18.14
CA LYS A 453 9.50 -7.81 -18.11
C LYS A 453 9.05 -6.62 -17.26
N ILE A 454 7.76 -6.30 -17.25
CA ILE A 454 7.23 -5.25 -16.37
C ILE A 454 7.29 -5.67 -14.89
N LYS A 455 7.19 -6.97 -14.57
CA LYS A 455 7.48 -7.47 -13.21
C LYS A 455 8.95 -7.25 -12.82
N GLU A 456 9.90 -7.46 -13.74
CA GLU A 456 11.32 -7.12 -13.51
C GLU A 456 11.50 -5.61 -13.26
N LEU A 457 10.84 -4.75 -14.04
CA LEU A 457 10.85 -3.29 -13.82
C LEU A 457 10.22 -2.87 -12.48
N THR A 458 9.22 -3.60 -12.02
CA THR A 458 8.62 -3.41 -10.70
C THR A 458 9.64 -3.74 -9.60
N GLU A 459 10.40 -4.85 -9.75
CA GLU A 459 11.50 -5.20 -8.84
C GLU A 459 12.61 -4.13 -8.82
N ASP A 460 12.97 -3.58 -9.96
CA ASP A 460 13.94 -2.49 -10.06
C ASP A 460 13.43 -1.22 -9.37
N SER A 461 12.13 -0.94 -9.47
CA SER A 461 11.49 0.19 -8.78
C SER A 461 11.51 0.01 -7.26
N TRP A 462 11.31 -1.22 -6.76
CA TRP A 462 11.52 -1.56 -5.35
C TRP A 462 12.97 -1.38 -4.91
N LYS A 463 13.96 -1.83 -5.71
CA LYS A 463 15.39 -1.66 -5.43
C LYS A 463 15.79 -0.18 -5.35
N ASP A 464 15.28 0.64 -6.26
CA ASP A 464 15.49 2.09 -6.27
C ASP A 464 14.82 2.76 -5.07
N MET A 465 13.60 2.35 -4.73
CA MET A 465 12.90 2.83 -3.54
C MET A 465 13.68 2.50 -2.27
N MET A 466 14.18 1.27 -2.15
CA MET A 466 15.01 0.85 -1.02
C MET A 466 16.29 1.65 -0.91
N LYS A 467 16.94 1.95 -2.04
CA LYS A 467 18.13 2.80 -2.07
C LYS A 467 17.85 4.18 -1.47
N VAL A 468 16.73 4.81 -1.84
CA VAL A 468 16.33 6.10 -1.26
C VAL A 468 15.97 5.94 0.21
N TYR A 469 15.23 4.89 0.57
CA TYR A 469 14.77 4.62 1.93
C TYR A 469 15.91 4.44 2.94
N VAL A 470 17.00 3.76 2.56
CA VAL A 470 18.15 3.52 3.44
C VAL A 470 19.22 4.62 3.37
N THR A 471 19.09 5.57 2.43
CA THR A 471 20.01 6.70 2.34
C THR A 471 19.53 7.81 3.28
N PRO A 472 20.40 8.43 4.10
CA PRO A 472 20.03 9.58 4.90
C PRO A 472 19.40 10.68 4.02
N THR A 473 18.24 11.19 4.42
CA THR A 473 17.56 12.31 3.74
C THR A 473 17.35 13.45 4.72
N GLU A 474 17.12 14.67 4.20
CA GLU A 474 16.74 15.83 5.02
C GLU A 474 15.34 15.68 5.62
N GLN A 475 14.53 14.74 5.11
CA GLN A 475 13.18 14.50 5.57
C GLN A 475 13.14 13.51 6.76
N PRO A 476 12.19 13.66 7.69
CA PRO A 476 12.00 12.70 8.77
C PRO A 476 11.72 11.27 8.27
N LYS A 477 12.19 10.26 9.01
CA LYS A 477 12.05 8.82 8.69
C LYS A 477 10.61 8.39 8.40
N PHE A 478 9.64 8.98 9.10
CA PHE A 478 8.22 8.64 8.91
C PHE A 478 7.75 8.94 7.48
N VAL A 479 8.28 9.98 6.81
CA VAL A 479 7.91 10.32 5.43
C VAL A 479 8.24 9.16 4.50
N ALA A 480 9.45 8.61 4.64
CA ALA A 480 9.88 7.47 3.83
C ALA A 480 9.09 6.20 4.16
N GLN A 481 8.80 5.96 5.45
CA GLN A 481 8.00 4.82 5.91
C GLN A 481 6.58 4.86 5.34
N THR A 482 5.90 6.01 5.41
CA THR A 482 4.55 6.20 4.88
C THR A 482 4.50 5.90 3.38
N VAL A 483 5.43 6.43 2.57
CA VAL A 483 5.43 6.16 1.12
C VAL A 483 5.69 4.67 0.81
N VAL A 484 6.56 4.00 1.58
CA VAL A 484 6.75 2.56 1.45
C VAL A 484 5.48 1.78 1.84
N ASP A 485 4.75 2.20 2.87
CA ASP A 485 3.46 1.59 3.25
C ASP A 485 2.39 1.75 2.16
N PHE A 486 2.39 2.88 1.44
CA PHE A 486 1.59 3.03 0.22
C PHE A 486 2.01 2.07 -0.89
N ALA A 487 3.33 1.85 -1.10
CA ALA A 487 3.80 0.90 -2.08
C ALA A 487 3.43 -0.55 -1.73
N ARG A 488 3.51 -0.93 -0.44
CA ARG A 488 3.07 -2.26 0.07
C ARG A 488 1.60 -2.51 -0.22
N THR A 489 0.76 -1.51 0.00
CA THR A 489 -0.69 -1.66 -0.25
C THR A 489 -1.03 -1.67 -1.73
N ALA A 490 -0.36 -0.88 -2.56
CA ALA A 490 -0.52 -0.96 -4.01
C ALA A 490 -0.12 -2.35 -4.54
N ASP A 491 1.02 -2.90 -4.08
CA ASP A 491 1.44 -4.27 -4.42
C ASP A 491 0.40 -5.31 -3.98
N TYR A 492 -0.17 -5.17 -2.78
CA TYR A 492 -1.21 -6.06 -2.28
C TYR A 492 -2.50 -6.02 -3.12
N ILE A 493 -3.01 -4.82 -3.40
CA ILE A 493 -4.27 -4.62 -4.16
C ILE A 493 -4.17 -5.17 -5.59
N TYR A 494 -2.98 -5.11 -6.19
CA TYR A 494 -2.75 -5.58 -7.56
C TYR A 494 -1.96 -6.89 -7.63
N LYS A 495 -1.88 -7.65 -6.53
CA LYS A 495 -1.05 -8.86 -6.44
C LYS A 495 -1.54 -9.97 -7.37
N GLU A 496 -2.79 -10.36 -7.18
CA GLU A 496 -3.41 -11.49 -7.89
C GLU A 496 -4.28 -10.99 -9.05
N THR A 497 -5.08 -9.96 -8.81
CA THR A 497 -6.00 -9.34 -9.78
C THR A 497 -6.05 -7.83 -9.54
N ASP A 498 -6.85 -7.11 -10.33
CA ASP A 498 -7.31 -5.76 -9.98
C ASP A 498 -8.35 -5.85 -8.85
N ALA A 499 -7.88 -5.99 -7.60
CA ALA A 499 -8.77 -6.20 -6.45
C ALA A 499 -9.56 -4.93 -6.09
N PHE A 500 -9.18 -3.78 -6.62
CA PHE A 500 -9.96 -2.56 -6.48
C PHE A 500 -11.25 -2.64 -7.30
N THR A 501 -11.15 -3.03 -8.58
CA THR A 501 -12.32 -3.21 -9.45
C THR A 501 -13.09 -4.49 -9.10
N PHE A 502 -12.38 -5.59 -8.83
CA PHE A 502 -12.92 -6.92 -8.54
C PHE A 502 -12.71 -7.31 -7.06
N SER A 503 -13.46 -6.65 -6.17
CA SER A 503 -13.19 -6.68 -4.73
C SER A 503 -13.52 -7.97 -3.99
N HIS A 504 -14.14 -8.94 -4.67
CA HIS A 504 -14.41 -10.26 -4.08
C HIS A 504 -13.14 -10.97 -3.61
N THR A 505 -11.98 -10.68 -4.22
CA THR A 505 -10.69 -11.29 -3.86
C THR A 505 -10.10 -10.80 -2.54
N ILE A 506 -10.53 -9.62 -2.06
CA ILE A 506 -10.08 -9.05 -0.79
C ILE A 506 -11.18 -9.04 0.28
N LYS A 507 -12.37 -9.56 -0.05
CA LYS A 507 -13.52 -9.60 0.86
C LYS A 507 -13.17 -10.28 2.18
N ASP A 508 -12.60 -11.48 2.13
CA ASP A 508 -12.29 -12.25 3.35
C ASP A 508 -11.30 -11.49 4.25
N MET A 509 -10.30 -10.83 3.66
CA MET A 509 -9.36 -10.01 4.43
C MET A 509 -10.01 -8.76 5.04
N ILE A 510 -11.00 -8.16 4.35
CA ILE A 510 -11.79 -7.05 4.89
C ILE A 510 -12.65 -7.55 6.07
N GLU A 511 -13.25 -8.75 5.99
CA GLU A 511 -13.98 -9.36 7.11
C GLU A 511 -13.04 -9.61 8.30
N LEU A 512 -11.86 -10.19 8.05
CA LEU A 512 -10.84 -10.44 9.08
C LEU A 512 -10.36 -9.17 9.76
N LEU A 513 -10.28 -8.05 9.03
CA LEU A 513 -9.78 -6.78 9.55
C LEU A 513 -10.85 -6.01 10.33
N TYR A 514 -12.09 -5.94 9.81
CA TYR A 514 -13.13 -5.05 10.35
C TYR A 514 -14.24 -5.74 11.12
N ILE A 515 -14.44 -7.05 10.95
CA ILE A 515 -15.62 -7.75 11.46
C ILE A 515 -15.24 -8.84 12.46
N GLU A 516 -14.19 -9.61 12.16
CA GLU A 516 -13.77 -10.73 13.01
C GLU A 516 -12.74 -10.28 14.06
N PRO A 517 -13.10 -10.26 15.35
CA PRO A 517 -12.14 -9.92 16.39
C PRO A 517 -11.14 -11.07 16.61
N THR A 518 -9.97 -10.72 17.11
CA THR A 518 -9.02 -11.68 17.65
C THR A 518 -9.41 -11.96 19.10
N TRP A 519 -10.18 -13.02 19.36
CA TRP A 519 -10.73 -13.32 20.68
C TRP A 519 -9.62 -13.43 21.75
N VAL A 520 -9.77 -12.66 22.83
CA VAL A 520 -8.88 -12.60 24.01
C VAL A 520 -9.36 -13.59 25.06
#